data_AF-L7ECQ8-F1
#
_entry.id   AF-L7ECQ8-F1
#
_cell.length_a   1.000
_cell.length_b   1.000
_cell.length_c   1.000
_cell.angle_alpha   90.00
_cell.angle_beta   90.00
_cell.angle_gamma   90.00
#
_symmetry.space_group_name_H-M   'P 1'
#
loop_
_entity.id
_entity.type
_entity.pdbx_description
1 polymer ?
#
loop_
_entity_poly.entity_id
_entity_poly.type
_entity_poly.pdbx_seq_one_letter_code
_entity_poly.pdbx_strand_id
1 'polypeptide(L)' 'MKALAIIINIFFPGIGTLIVGKIGEGVAQFLIWLVGVVLTFTVVLSFIGIPICVAMWVWSIVSAATSRPKSQNFRD' A
#
# COMPACT_ATOMS: atom_id res chain seq x y z
N MET A 1 9.36 -3.60 -13.56
CA MET A 1 7.98 -3.56 -13.02
C MET A 1 7.74 -2.55 -11.89
N LYS A 2 8.78 -1.86 -11.36
CA LYS A 2 8.61 -0.89 -10.26
C LYS A 2 7.69 0.28 -10.62
N ALA A 3 7.85 0.88 -11.80
CA ALA A 3 7.02 1.99 -12.25
C ALA A 3 5.53 1.61 -12.29
N LEU A 4 5.21 0.43 -12.83
CA LEU A 4 3.83 -0.09 -12.84
C LEU A 4 3.28 -0.28 -11.42
N ALA A 5 4.09 -0.86 -10.51
CA ALA A 5 3.69 -1.04 -9.12
C ALA A 5 3.42 0.30 -8.40
N ILE A 6 4.23 1.33 -8.66
CA ILE A 6 4.01 2.68 -8.12
C ILE A 6 2.70 3.26 -8.67
N ILE A 7 2.48 3.19 -9.98
CA ILE A 7 1.24 3.69 -10.62
C ILE A 7 0.02 2.99 -10.01
N ILE A 8 0.07 1.67 -9.85
CA ILE A 8 -1.03 0.91 -9.24
C ILE A 8 -1.28 1.37 -7.80
N ASN A 9 -0.23 1.59 -7.00
CA ASN A 9 -0.37 2.06 -5.62
C ASN A 9 -0.99 3.47 -5.52
N ILE A 10 -0.93 4.31 -6.57
CA ILE A 10 -1.64 5.59 -6.60
C ILE A 10 -3.16 5.41 -6.65
N PHE A 11 -3.66 4.36 -7.29
CA PHE A 11 -5.11 4.07 -7.33
C PHE A 11 -5.55 3.15 -6.20
N PHE A 12 -4.74 2.12 -5.90
CA PHE A 12 -5.05 1.06 -4.95
C PHE A 12 -3.82 0.73 -4.10
N PRO A 13 -3.67 1.36 -2.91
CA PRO A 13 -2.51 1.15 -2.07
C PRO A 13 -2.42 -0.30 -1.60
N GLY A 14 -1.21 -0.85 -1.67
CA GLY A 14 -0.89 -2.22 -1.30
C GLY A 14 -0.82 -3.19 -2.49
N ILE A 15 -1.60 -2.99 -3.56
CA ILE A 15 -1.61 -3.89 -4.71
C ILE A 15 -0.26 -3.86 -5.45
N GLY A 16 0.32 -2.68 -5.66
CA GLY A 16 1.65 -2.53 -6.25
C GLY A 16 2.74 -3.19 -5.41
N THR A 17 2.58 -3.15 -4.08
CA THR A 17 3.49 -3.79 -3.12
C THR A 17 3.44 -5.32 -3.23
N LEU A 18 2.27 -5.91 -3.51
CA LEU A 18 2.13 -7.34 -3.79
C LEU A 18 2.85 -7.73 -5.10
N ILE A 19 2.76 -6.89 -6.14
CA ILE A 19 3.39 -7.14 -7.44
C ILE A 19 4.91 -7.22 -7.32
N VAL A 20 5.52 -6.37 -6.47
CA VAL A 20 6.97 -6.40 -6.22
C VAL A 20 7.41 -7.53 -5.27
N GLY A 21 6.48 -8.40 -4.84
CA GLY A 21 6.77 -9.59 -4.05
C GLY A 21 6.78 -9.39 -2.53
N LYS A 22 6.45 -8.20 -2.04
CA LYS A 22 6.34 -7.90 -0.61
C LYS A 22 4.94 -8.21 -0.11
N ILE A 23 4.58 -9.49 -0.07
CA ILE A 23 3.21 -9.95 0.19
C ILE A 23 2.68 -9.47 1.56
N GLY A 24 3.45 -9.65 2.63
CA GLY A 24 3.04 -9.23 3.97
C GLY A 24 2.77 -7.73 4.09
N GLU A 25 3.68 -6.89 3.56
CA GLU A 25 3.49 -5.44 3.53
C GLU A 25 2.27 -5.04 2.69
N GLY A 26 2.11 -5.63 1.50
CA GLY A 26 1.00 -5.29 0.60
C GLY A 26 -0.37 -5.65 1.17
N VAL A 27 -0.51 -6.81 1.83
CA VAL A 27 -1.75 -7.21 2.49
C VAL A 27 -2.06 -6.28 3.66
N ALA A 28 -1.07 -5.96 4.51
CA ALA A 28 -1.27 -5.05 5.63
C ALA A 28 -1.70 -3.64 5.16
N GLN A 29 -1.02 -3.10 4.15
CA GLN A 29 -1.34 -1.80 3.55
C GLN A 29 -2.78 -1.75 3.02
N PHE A 30 -3.20 -2.78 2.29
CA PHE A 30 -4.54 -2.85 1.71
C PHE A 30 -5.63 -2.97 2.80
N LEU A 31 -5.43 -3.83 3.79
CA LEU A 31 -6.42 -4.04 4.86
C LEU A 31 -6.56 -2.80 5.76
N ILE A 32 -5.45 -2.17 6.15
CA ILE A 32 -5.49 -0.95 6.96
C ILE A 32 -6.12 0.20 6.16
N TRP A 33 -5.81 0.33 4.88
CA TRP A 33 -6.44 1.32 4.02
C TRP A 33 -7.96 1.07 3.91
N LEU A 34 -8.40 -0.18 3.72
CA LEU A 34 -9.82 -0.53 3.67
C LEU A 34 -10.55 -0.17 4.97
N VAL A 35 -9.93 -0.45 6.13
CA VAL A 35 -10.44 -0.03 7.43
C VAL A 35 -10.51 1.50 7.50
N GLY A 36 -9.47 2.22 7.08
CA GLY A 36 -9.46 3.68 7.02
C GLY A 36 -10.57 4.26 6.15
N VAL A 37 -10.87 3.63 5.00
CA VAL A 37 -11.98 4.01 4.13
C VAL A 37 -13.32 3.83 4.85
N VAL A 38 -13.54 2.68 5.50
CA VAL A 38 -14.76 2.44 6.30
C VAL A 38 -14.92 3.47 7.42
N LEU A 39 -13.83 3.81 8.13
CA LEU A 39 -13.84 4.87 9.15
C LEU A 39 -14.17 6.23 8.55
N THR A 40 -13.68 6.51 7.34
CA THR A 40 -13.91 7.78 6.63
C THR A 40 -15.38 8.01 6.31
N PHE A 41 -16.14 6.94 6.03
CA PHE A 41 -17.59 7.03 5.83
C PHE A 41 -18.36 7.39 7.10
N THR A 42 -17.74 7.29 8.27
CA THR A 42 -18.33 7.78 9.51
C THR A 42 -17.97 9.26 9.69
N VAL A 43 -18.96 10.14 9.89
CA VAL A 43 -18.72 11.59 10.02
C VAL A 43 -17.72 11.89 11.15
N VAL A 44 -17.82 11.19 12.28
CA VAL A 44 -16.96 11.41 13.46
C VAL A 44 -15.57 10.80 13.29
N LEU A 45 -15.44 9.58 12.75
CA LEU A 45 -14.11 8.95 12.60
C LEU A 45 -13.42 9.35 11.30
N SER A 46 -14.03 10.20 10.46
CA SER A 46 -13.40 10.74 9.26
C SER A 46 -12.09 11.47 9.55
N PHE A 47 -11.99 12.15 10.68
CA PHE A 47 -10.76 12.80 11.16
C PHE A 47 -9.61 11.83 11.41
N ILE A 48 -9.90 10.54 11.60
CA ILE A 48 -8.90 9.47 11.80
C ILE A 48 -8.75 8.64 10.54
N GLY A 49 -9.86 8.32 9.87
CA GLY A 49 -9.90 7.52 8.66
C GLY A 49 -9.13 8.15 7.51
N ILE A 50 -9.26 9.47 7.29
CA ILE A 50 -8.56 10.18 6.22
C ILE A 50 -7.03 10.14 6.43
N PRO A 51 -6.48 10.50 7.60
CA PRO A 51 -5.05 10.33 7.86
C PRO A 51 -4.54 8.90 7.68
N ILE A 52 -5.30 7.89 8.11
CA ILE A 52 -4.94 6.48 7.91
C ILE A 52 -4.84 6.16 6.42
N CYS A 53 -5.82 6.57 5.62
CA CYS A 53 -5.82 6.33 4.19
C CYS A 53 -4.60 6.96 3.51
N VAL A 54 -4.30 8.22 3.83
CA VAL A 54 -3.13 8.94 3.30
C VAL A 54 -1.82 8.28 3.71
N ALA A 55 -1.70 7.87 4.99
CA ALA A 55 -0.50 7.20 5.49
C ALA A 55 -0.24 5.88 4.76
N MET A 56 -1.28 5.05 4.55
CA MET A 56 -1.15 3.80 3.79
C MET A 56 -0.81 4.04 2.33
N TRP A 57 -1.33 5.13 1.74
CA TRP A 57 -0.98 5.53 0.38
C TRP A 57 0.51 5.82 0.23
N VAL A 58 1.03 6.70 1.06
CA VAL A 58 2.45 7.08 1.05
C VAL A 58 3.31 5.85 1.31
N TRP A 59 2.97 5.06 2.33
CA TRP A 59 3.74 3.87 2.65
C TRP A 59 3.77 2.85 1.50
N SER A 60 2.65 2.61 0.83
CA SER A 60 2.60 1.68 -0.30
C SER A 60 3.48 2.14 -1.46
N ILE A 61 3.46 3.44 -1.79
CA ILE A 61 4.31 4.00 -2.85
C ILE A 61 5.79 3.83 -2.49
N VAL A 62 6.17 4.13 -1.24
CA VAL A 62 7.55 3.97 -0.75
C VAL A 62 7.97 2.50 -0.78
N SER A 63 7.12 1.57 -0.35
CA SER A 63 7.41 0.12 -0.42
C SER A 63 7.64 -0.36 -1.85
N ALA A 64 6.85 0.12 -2.82
CA ALA A 64 7.05 -0.22 -4.23
C ALA A 64 8.34 0.39 -4.80
N ALA A 65 8.63 1.66 -4.48
CA ALA A 65 9.83 2.36 -4.95
C ALA A 65 11.14 1.74 -4.42
N THR A 66 11.14 1.33 -3.14
CA THR A 66 12.32 0.77 -2.46
C THR A 66 12.49 -0.74 -2.65
N SER A 67 11.52 -1.42 -3.26
CA SER A 67 11.57 -2.88 -3.48
C SER A 67 12.78 -3.30 -4.34
N ARG A 68 13.38 -4.46 -4.03
CA ARG A 68 14.43 -5.05 -4.89
C ARG A 68 13.78 -5.87 -6.02
N PRO A 69 14.47 -6.04 -7.16
CA PRO A 69 13.97 -6.91 -8.23
C PRO A 69 13.73 -8.33 -7.70
N LYS A 70 12.56 -8.90 -8.03
CA LYS A 70 12.12 -10.22 -7.56
C LYS A 70 13.13 -11.36 -7.85
N SER A 71 13.99 -11.21 -8.85
CA SER A 71 15.04 -12.19 -9.19
C SER A 71 16.17 -12.30 -8.17
N GLN A 72 16.36 -11.30 -7.30
CA GLN A 72 17.38 -11.33 -6.25
C GLN A 72 16.86 -11.93 -4.93
N ASN A 73 15.55 -11.87 -4.67
CA ASN A 73 14.96 -12.38 -3.42
C ASN A 73 15.00 -13.92 -3.26
N PHE A 74 15.30 -14.67 -4.32
CA PHE A 74 15.45 -16.14 -4.28
C PHE A 74 16.92 -16.58 -4.18
N ARG A 75 17.86 -15.63 -4.10
CA ARG A 75 19.30 -15.90 -4.01
C ARG A 75 19.83 -15.76 -2.58
N ASP A 76 18.95 -15.48 -1.63
CA ASP A 76 19.19 -15.29 -0.20
C ASP A 76 18.45 -16.39 0.57
#